data_AF-A0A7G9Y7B1-F1
#
_entry.id   AF-A0A7G9Y7B1-F1
#
_cell.length_a   1.000
_cell.length_b   1.000
_cell.length_c   1.000
_cell.angle_alpha   90.00
_cell.angle_beta   90.00
_cell.angle_gamma   90.00
#
_symmetry.space_group_name_H-M   'P 1'
#
loop_
_entity.id
_entity.type
_entity.pdbx_description
1 polymer ?
#
loop_
_entity_poly.entity_id
_entity_poly.type
_entity_poly.pdbx_seq_one_letter_code
_entity_poly.pdbx_strand_id
1 'polypeptide(L)'
;MLQRQGHFDEAEKELRRSIGIDEKIGNERGLAMTLNSLGGVLQRQGHFDEAEKELRRSIGISEKLDDERGLSMVLHSLGGVLKDQGKFDEAEKELRRSIGIREKLDDERGLSMVLHSLGGMLQRQGRFEEADETFRHSIEIGERLEDKLHLAIVHHTRGKALHAWKQFEKAAAELCESFRINESLKKRRGIDIVTPVLIKTLLTLGRADEALDYCQRALKIAPTSSHLLKLRDRLTSPKKISHGTIKRVIPNRWGYLYGFITTDDGDADIYFREGYVGSVSLSDLVVGARVEVEVEHDPTGRWRATNIRLIV
;
A
#
# COMPACT_ATOMS: atom_id res chain seq x y z
N MET A 1 9.70 4.27 16.95
CA MET A 1 10.07 5.33 15.97
C MET A 1 11.41 5.98 16.31
N LEU A 2 11.64 6.40 17.56
CA LEU A 2 12.90 7.05 18.00
C LEU A 2 14.19 6.30 17.61
N GLN A 3 14.26 4.98 17.81
CA GLN A 3 15.45 4.20 17.44
C GLN A 3 15.73 4.20 15.93
N ARG A 4 14.68 4.16 15.09
CA ARG A 4 14.84 4.22 13.63
C ARG A 4 15.32 5.58 13.17
N GLN A 5 14.83 6.65 13.81
CA GLN A 5 15.26 8.02 13.53
C GLN A 5 16.73 8.19 13.90
N GLY A 6 17.14 7.75 15.09
CA GLY A 6 18.55 7.82 15.53
C GLY A 6 19.52 7.10 14.59
N HIS A 7 19.14 5.96 14.02
CA HIS A 7 19.96 5.27 13.02
C HIS A 7 20.08 6.03 11.69
N PHE A 8 19.07 6.80 11.29
CA PHE A 8 19.16 7.61 10.08
C PHE A 8 20.06 8.83 10.30
N ASP A 9 19.99 9.45 11.47
CA ASP A 9 20.83 10.61 11.81
C ASP A 9 22.32 10.21 11.90
N GLU A 10 22.61 9.04 12.48
CA GLU A 10 23.95 8.45 12.48
C GLU A 10 24.43 8.12 11.05
N ALA A 11 23.58 7.49 10.24
CA ALA A 11 23.92 7.17 8.85
C ALA A 11 24.18 8.42 8.01
N GLU A 12 23.38 9.47 8.18
CA GLU A 12 23.58 10.76 7.51
C GLU A 12 24.94 11.36 7.87
N LYS A 13 25.29 11.38 9.17
CA LYS A 13 26.57 11.91 9.65
C LYS A 13 27.76 11.18 9.03
N GLU A 14 27.74 9.85 9.02
CA GLU A 14 28.83 9.06 8.44
C GLU A 14 28.92 9.22 6.92
N LEU A 15 27.78 9.32 6.22
CA LEU A 15 27.76 9.60 4.78
C LEU A 15 28.34 10.99 4.45
N ARG A 16 27.98 12.02 5.21
CA ARG A 16 28.56 13.37 5.04
C ARG A 16 30.07 13.39 5.30
N ARG A 17 30.55 12.60 6.27
CA ARG A 17 31.99 12.41 6.50
C ARG A 17 32.65 11.70 5.31
N SER A 18 32.03 10.65 4.77
CA SER A 18 32.55 9.93 3.60
C SER A 18 32.63 10.83 2.37
N ILE A 19 31.63 11.68 2.13
CA ILE A 19 31.65 12.70 1.08
C ILE A 19 32.91 13.57 1.19
N GLY A 20 33.19 14.11 2.39
CA GLY A 20 34.36 14.95 2.61
C GLY A 20 35.69 14.22 2.47
N ILE A 21 35.73 12.89 2.61
CA ILE A 21 36.92 12.06 2.35
C ILE A 21 37.06 11.84 0.84
N ASP A 22 35.99 11.39 0.16
CA ASP A 22 35.98 11.15 -1.28
C ASP A 22 36.37 12.39 -2.07
N GLU A 23 35.89 13.58 -1.65
CA GLU A 23 36.30 14.87 -2.22
C GLU A 23 37.80 15.16 -2.07
N LYS A 24 38.38 14.88 -0.89
CA LYS A 24 39.81 15.13 -0.62
C LYS A 24 40.74 14.21 -1.39
N ILE A 25 40.32 12.96 -1.61
CA ILE A 25 41.14 11.95 -2.31
C ILE A 25 40.84 11.88 -3.81
N GLY A 26 39.87 12.68 -4.31
CA GLY A 26 39.49 12.70 -5.72
C GLY A 26 38.75 11.43 -6.18
N ASN A 27 38.08 10.72 -5.28
CA ASN A 27 37.32 9.51 -5.62
C ASN A 27 35.92 9.88 -6.15
N GLU A 28 35.85 10.36 -7.40
CA GLU A 28 34.59 10.84 -7.99
C GLU A 28 33.52 9.74 -8.06
N ARG A 29 33.90 8.49 -8.36
CA ARG A 29 32.94 7.38 -8.42
C ARG A 29 32.37 7.05 -7.03
N GLY A 30 33.22 6.98 -6.01
CA GLY A 30 32.78 6.79 -4.63
C GLY A 30 31.89 7.95 -4.15
N LEU A 31 32.26 9.18 -4.49
CA LEU A 31 31.48 10.37 -4.17
C LEU A 31 30.06 10.27 -4.73
N ALA A 32 29.88 9.88 -6.01
CA ALA A 32 28.56 9.68 -6.60
C ALA A 32 27.74 8.62 -5.84
N MET A 33 28.35 7.46 -5.53
CA MET A 33 27.67 6.40 -4.77
C MET A 33 27.26 6.83 -3.34
N THR A 34 28.13 7.59 -2.68
CA THR A 34 27.88 8.12 -1.32
C THR A 34 26.77 9.17 -1.35
N LEU A 35 26.76 10.07 -2.35
CA LEU A 35 25.70 11.05 -2.57
C LEU A 35 24.35 10.39 -2.84
N ASN A 36 24.32 9.33 -3.66
CA ASN A 36 23.10 8.55 -3.90
C ASN A 36 22.56 7.94 -2.59
N SER A 37 23.46 7.39 -1.78
CA SER A 37 23.11 6.80 -0.49
C SER A 37 22.58 7.85 0.49
N LEU A 38 23.18 9.04 0.50
CA LEU A 38 22.73 10.19 1.30
C LEU A 38 21.33 10.64 0.86
N GLY A 39 21.07 10.74 -0.44
CA GLY A 39 19.75 11.03 -0.98
C GLY A 39 18.68 10.06 -0.46
N GLY A 40 18.96 8.75 -0.43
CA GLY A 40 18.06 7.75 0.11
C GLY A 40 17.85 7.82 1.64
N VAL A 41 18.85 8.29 2.40
CA VAL A 41 18.71 8.54 3.85
C VAL A 41 17.84 9.78 4.09
N LEU A 42 18.14 10.88 3.40
CA LEU A 42 17.38 12.13 3.48
C LEU A 42 15.91 11.94 3.08
N GLN A 43 15.64 11.16 2.02
CA GLN A 43 14.27 10.78 1.65
C GLN A 43 13.53 10.08 2.80
N ARG A 44 14.20 9.16 3.52
CA ARG A 44 13.58 8.43 4.64
C ARG A 44 13.37 9.31 5.88
N GLN A 45 14.16 10.37 6.04
CA GLN A 45 13.95 11.40 7.07
C GLN A 45 12.87 12.43 6.66
N GLY A 46 12.47 12.45 5.38
CA GLY A 46 11.51 13.42 4.83
C GLY A 46 12.15 14.73 4.34
N HIS A 47 13.49 14.81 4.29
CA HIS A 47 14.23 15.96 3.77
C HIS A 47 14.33 15.88 2.23
N PHE A 48 13.19 15.98 1.54
CA PHE A 48 13.11 15.70 0.11
C PHE A 48 13.91 16.68 -0.77
N ASP A 49 13.94 17.97 -0.42
CA ASP A 49 14.66 18.98 -1.22
C ASP A 49 16.18 18.80 -1.12
N GLU A 50 16.68 18.47 0.08
CA GLU A 50 18.09 18.10 0.24
C GLU A 50 18.41 16.80 -0.49
N ALA A 51 17.53 15.80 -0.40
CA ALA A 51 17.71 14.54 -1.12
C ALA A 51 17.82 14.76 -2.64
N GLU A 52 16.93 15.56 -3.21
CA GLU A 52 16.97 15.94 -4.63
C GLU A 52 18.30 16.61 -5.00
N LYS A 53 18.77 17.56 -4.19
CA LYS A 53 20.04 18.27 -4.43
C LYS A 53 21.23 17.30 -4.47
N GLU A 54 21.35 16.42 -3.48
CA GLU A 54 22.47 15.46 -3.42
C GLU A 54 22.40 14.43 -4.56
N LEU A 55 21.19 13.99 -4.94
CA LEU A 55 20.99 13.09 -6.08
C LEU A 55 21.34 13.75 -7.42
N ARG A 56 20.95 15.02 -7.63
CA ARG A 56 21.36 15.77 -8.84
C ARG A 56 22.87 15.99 -8.90
N ARG A 57 23.52 16.18 -7.76
CA ARG A 57 24.99 16.22 -7.70
C ARG A 57 25.61 14.88 -8.11
N SER A 58 25.06 13.77 -7.63
CA SER A 58 25.48 12.43 -8.05
C SER A 58 25.25 12.18 -9.55
N ILE A 59 24.13 12.65 -10.12
CA ILE A 59 23.86 12.57 -11.57
C ILE A 59 24.99 13.23 -12.36
N GLY A 60 25.33 14.48 -12.03
CA GLY A 60 26.36 15.23 -12.76
C GLY A 60 27.73 14.56 -12.69
N ILE A 61 28.07 13.92 -11.58
CA ILE A 61 29.32 13.15 -11.46
C ILE A 61 29.25 11.87 -12.32
N SER A 62 28.16 11.10 -12.25
CA SER A 62 28.00 9.89 -13.06
C SER A 62 28.01 10.18 -14.56
N GLU A 63 27.40 11.30 -14.99
CA GLU A 63 27.46 11.77 -16.39
C GLU A 63 28.88 12.16 -16.79
N LYS A 64 29.62 12.90 -15.96
CA LYS A 64 31.01 13.27 -16.24
C LYS A 64 31.94 12.05 -16.38
N LEU A 65 31.64 10.98 -15.64
CA LEU A 65 32.42 9.74 -15.64
C LEU A 65 31.97 8.72 -16.70
N ASP A 66 30.92 9.01 -17.46
CA ASP A 66 30.24 8.04 -18.33
C ASP A 66 29.85 6.73 -17.59
N ASP A 67 29.56 6.79 -16.29
CA ASP A 67 29.12 5.65 -15.48
C ASP A 67 27.62 5.42 -15.67
N GLU A 68 27.23 4.82 -16.81
CA GLU A 68 25.83 4.56 -17.16
C GLU A 68 25.11 3.73 -16.07
N ARG A 69 25.80 2.75 -15.49
CA ARG A 69 25.22 1.94 -14.41
C ARG A 69 24.94 2.78 -13.17
N GLY A 70 25.92 3.59 -12.72
CA GLY A 70 25.76 4.54 -11.63
C GLY A 70 24.64 5.54 -11.87
N LEU A 71 24.60 6.10 -13.08
CA LEU A 71 23.59 7.05 -13.53
C LEU A 71 22.18 6.45 -13.46
N SER A 72 21.97 5.23 -13.96
CA SER A 72 20.66 4.57 -13.88
C SER A 72 20.17 4.38 -12.43
N MET A 73 21.06 4.03 -11.51
CA MET A 73 20.71 3.84 -10.10
C MET A 73 20.30 5.15 -9.42
N VAL A 74 21.00 6.25 -9.72
CA VAL A 74 20.70 7.54 -9.11
C VAL A 74 19.43 8.15 -9.72
N LEU A 75 19.19 7.97 -11.02
CA LEU A 75 17.97 8.42 -11.70
C LEU A 75 16.73 7.73 -11.12
N HIS A 76 16.82 6.43 -10.86
CA HIS A 76 15.78 5.68 -10.16
C HIS A 76 15.51 6.26 -8.77
N SER A 77 16.56 6.56 -8.00
CA SER A 77 16.45 7.13 -6.66
C SER A 77 15.82 8.54 -6.70
N LEU A 78 16.23 9.38 -7.66
CA LEU A 78 15.66 10.72 -7.87
C LEU A 78 14.19 10.63 -8.26
N GLY A 79 13.80 9.72 -9.15
CA GLY A 79 12.39 9.48 -9.47
C GLY A 79 11.55 9.12 -8.24
N GLY A 80 12.14 8.36 -7.31
CA GLY A 80 11.53 8.07 -6.01
C GLY A 80 11.28 9.32 -5.16
N VAL A 81 12.28 10.19 -5.04
CA VAL A 81 12.21 11.46 -4.29
C VAL A 81 11.21 12.43 -4.91
N LEU A 82 11.28 12.65 -6.22
CA LEU A 82 10.39 13.53 -6.97
C LEU A 82 8.92 13.11 -6.83
N LYS A 83 8.64 11.80 -6.88
CA LYS A 83 7.30 11.23 -6.62
C LYS A 83 6.81 11.53 -5.20
N ASP A 84 7.68 11.51 -4.20
CA ASP A 84 7.29 11.83 -2.81
C ASP A 84 7.11 13.34 -2.59
N GLN A 85 7.74 14.20 -3.40
CA GLN A 85 7.46 15.64 -3.48
C GLN A 85 6.18 15.96 -4.30
N GLY A 86 5.59 14.97 -4.99
CA GLY A 86 4.47 15.19 -5.91
C GLY A 86 4.85 15.77 -7.28
N LYS A 87 6.14 15.85 -7.60
CA LYS A 87 6.67 16.27 -8.91
C LYS A 87 6.61 15.11 -9.91
N PHE A 88 5.40 14.69 -10.24
CA PHE A 88 5.19 13.42 -10.97
C PHE A 88 5.76 13.41 -12.39
N ASP A 89 5.66 14.51 -13.14
CA ASP A 89 6.16 14.57 -14.52
C ASP A 89 7.69 14.49 -14.57
N GLU A 90 8.37 15.17 -13.64
CA GLU A 90 9.82 15.04 -13.48
C GLU A 90 10.19 13.62 -13.04
N ALA A 91 9.44 13.03 -12.10
CA ALA A 91 9.68 11.66 -11.66
C ALA A 91 9.57 10.65 -12.82
N GLU A 92 8.54 10.78 -13.66
CA GLU A 92 8.36 9.93 -14.84
C GLU A 92 9.54 10.05 -15.81
N LYS A 93 9.96 11.28 -16.09
CA LYS A 93 11.10 11.55 -16.98
C LYS A 93 12.37 10.85 -16.49
N GLU A 94 12.71 11.00 -15.21
CA GLU A 94 13.93 10.39 -14.65
C GLU A 94 13.82 8.86 -14.58
N LEU A 95 12.64 8.30 -14.25
CA LEU A 95 12.42 6.85 -14.25
C LEU A 95 12.52 6.26 -15.68
N ARG A 96 11.94 6.91 -16.69
CA ARG A 96 12.05 6.48 -18.09
C ARG A 96 13.48 6.58 -18.61
N ARG A 97 14.23 7.61 -18.20
CA ARG A 97 15.67 7.70 -18.50
C ARG A 97 16.44 6.54 -17.87
N SER A 98 16.14 6.18 -16.61
CA SER A 98 16.72 5.00 -15.98
C SER A 98 16.35 3.69 -16.70
N ILE A 99 15.12 3.55 -17.19
CA ILE A 99 14.67 2.37 -17.96
C ILE A 99 15.52 2.21 -19.22
N GLY A 100 15.63 3.25 -20.03
CA GLY A 100 16.39 3.18 -21.30
C GLY A 100 17.87 2.84 -21.10
N ILE A 101 18.49 3.33 -20.02
CA ILE A 101 19.87 2.95 -19.68
C ILE A 101 19.96 1.47 -19.28
N ARG A 102 19.03 0.97 -18.47
CA ARG A 102 19.06 -0.44 -18.02
C ARG A 102 18.75 -1.43 -19.14
N GLU A 103 17.88 -1.05 -20.08
CA GLU A 103 17.65 -1.80 -21.33
C GLU A 103 18.95 -1.87 -22.14
N LYS A 104 19.65 -0.75 -22.34
CA LYS A 104 20.94 -0.72 -23.06
C LYS A 104 22.02 -1.58 -22.38
N LEU A 105 22.00 -1.68 -21.06
CA LEU A 105 22.96 -2.45 -20.26
C LEU A 105 22.56 -3.93 -20.06
N ASP A 106 21.42 -4.37 -20.61
CA ASP A 106 20.83 -5.69 -20.36
C ASP A 106 20.67 -6.01 -18.86
N ASP A 107 20.44 -4.99 -18.02
CA ASP A 107 20.24 -5.13 -16.58
C ASP A 107 18.76 -5.42 -16.27
N GLU A 108 18.33 -6.64 -16.58
CA GLU A 108 16.93 -7.08 -16.40
C GLU A 108 16.45 -6.90 -14.96
N ARG A 109 17.30 -7.24 -13.98
CA ARG A 109 16.94 -7.12 -12.57
C ARG A 109 16.73 -5.66 -12.18
N GLY A 110 17.61 -4.79 -12.65
CA GLY A 110 17.45 -3.36 -12.49
C GLY A 110 16.18 -2.83 -13.14
N LEU A 111 15.93 -3.25 -14.38
CA LEU A 111 14.80 -2.82 -15.19
C LEU A 111 13.47 -3.14 -14.48
N SER A 112 13.32 -4.37 -13.96
CA SER A 112 12.11 -4.76 -13.23
C SER A 112 11.85 -3.90 -11.99
N MET A 113 12.89 -3.51 -11.25
CA MET A 113 12.75 -2.62 -10.08
C MET A 113 12.32 -1.20 -10.45
N VAL A 114 12.83 -0.66 -11.57
CA VAL A 114 12.45 0.69 -12.04
C VAL A 114 11.03 0.68 -12.60
N LEU A 115 10.64 -0.35 -13.35
CA LEU A 115 9.27 -0.54 -13.82
C LEU A 115 8.28 -0.63 -12.66
N HIS A 116 8.60 -1.41 -11.61
CA HIS A 116 7.78 -1.43 -10.39
C HIS A 116 7.61 -0.03 -9.77
N SER A 117 8.66 0.78 -9.76
CA SER A 117 8.62 2.15 -9.23
C SER A 117 7.79 3.09 -10.12
N LEU A 118 7.91 2.95 -11.44
CA LEU A 118 7.11 3.69 -12.41
C LEU A 118 5.63 3.35 -12.30
N GLY A 119 5.26 2.06 -12.21
CA GLY A 119 3.87 1.63 -12.00
C GLY A 119 3.27 2.22 -10.72
N GLY A 120 4.05 2.26 -9.63
CA GLY A 120 3.63 2.90 -8.38
C GLY A 120 3.43 4.42 -8.50
N MET A 121 4.22 5.10 -9.34
CA MET A 121 4.09 6.52 -9.64
C MET A 121 2.84 6.79 -10.48
N LEU A 122 2.65 6.06 -11.58
CA LEU A 122 1.48 6.17 -12.48
C LEU A 122 0.17 5.94 -11.71
N GLN A 123 0.15 4.96 -10.80
CA GLN A 123 -0.98 4.70 -9.91
C GLN A 123 -1.31 5.88 -8.99
N ARG A 124 -0.32 6.64 -8.52
CA ARG A 124 -0.56 7.85 -7.70
C ARG A 124 -1.16 8.99 -8.53
N GLN A 125 -0.87 9.05 -9.83
CA GLN A 125 -1.49 9.99 -10.77
C GLN A 125 -2.90 9.54 -11.23
N GLY A 126 -3.36 8.35 -10.84
CA GLY A 126 -4.64 7.80 -11.29
C GLY A 126 -4.62 7.19 -12.69
N ARG A 127 -3.44 7.03 -13.30
CA ARG A 127 -3.24 6.35 -14.59
C ARG A 127 -3.18 4.84 -14.38
N PHE A 128 -4.33 4.25 -14.05
CA PHE A 128 -4.42 2.88 -13.56
C PHE A 128 -4.10 1.83 -14.64
N GLU A 129 -4.54 2.04 -15.87
CA GLU A 129 -4.27 1.15 -17.01
C GLU A 129 -2.77 1.07 -17.30
N GLU A 130 -2.10 2.21 -17.45
CA GLU A 130 -0.66 2.27 -17.70
C GLU A 130 0.15 1.71 -16.51
N ALA A 131 -0.32 1.93 -15.28
CA ALA A 131 0.27 1.32 -14.10
C ALA A 131 0.17 -0.21 -14.12
N ASP A 132 -0.99 -0.77 -14.51
CA ASP A 132 -1.21 -2.21 -14.60
C ASP A 132 -0.27 -2.85 -15.63
N GLU A 133 -0.16 -2.26 -16.82
CA GLU A 133 0.76 -2.70 -17.88
C GLU A 133 2.22 -2.66 -17.40
N THR A 134 2.61 -1.57 -16.75
CA THR A 134 3.97 -1.40 -16.22
C THR A 134 4.29 -2.45 -15.15
N PHE A 135 3.35 -2.74 -14.24
CA PHE A 135 3.53 -3.79 -13.25
C PHE A 135 3.61 -5.18 -13.87
N ARG A 136 2.81 -5.48 -14.89
CA ARG A 136 2.89 -6.76 -15.62
C ARG A 136 4.26 -6.97 -16.25
N HIS A 137 4.81 -5.94 -16.91
CA HIS A 137 6.16 -6.01 -17.46
C HIS A 137 7.20 -6.30 -16.36
N SER A 138 7.10 -5.61 -15.22
CA SER A 138 7.96 -5.89 -14.06
C SER A 138 7.82 -7.33 -13.53
N ILE A 139 6.62 -7.91 -13.55
CA ILE A 139 6.36 -9.30 -13.15
C ILE A 139 6.99 -10.27 -14.15
N GLU A 140 6.78 -10.07 -15.46
CA GLU A 140 7.31 -10.92 -16.53
C GLU A 140 8.85 -11.04 -16.46
N ILE A 141 9.54 -9.93 -16.16
CA ILE A 141 11.00 -9.97 -15.92
C ILE A 141 11.32 -10.70 -14.60
N GLY A 142 10.58 -10.42 -13.53
CA GLY A 142 10.77 -11.09 -12.25
C GLY A 142 10.60 -12.61 -12.31
N GLU A 143 9.66 -13.10 -13.12
CA GLU A 143 9.42 -14.52 -13.38
C GLU A 143 10.59 -15.15 -14.13
N ARG A 144 11.07 -14.51 -15.19
CA ARG A 144 12.25 -14.95 -15.97
C ARG A 144 13.51 -15.08 -15.11
N LEU A 145 13.68 -14.16 -14.16
CA LEU A 145 14.81 -14.14 -13.23
C LEU A 145 14.60 -15.02 -11.99
N GLU A 146 13.41 -15.61 -11.82
CA GLU A 146 13.00 -16.32 -10.61
C GLU A 146 13.17 -15.50 -9.31
N ASP A 147 13.11 -14.17 -9.38
CA ASP A 147 13.29 -13.28 -8.22
C ASP A 147 12.00 -13.26 -7.37
N LYS A 148 11.83 -14.30 -6.55
CA LYS A 148 10.68 -14.45 -5.64
C LYS A 148 10.50 -13.26 -4.71
N LEU A 149 11.58 -12.60 -4.30
CA LEU A 149 11.48 -11.44 -3.41
C LEU A 149 10.87 -10.24 -4.15
N HIS A 150 11.33 -9.98 -5.36
CA HIS A 150 10.75 -8.96 -6.23
C HIS A 150 9.29 -9.26 -6.55
N LEU A 151 8.99 -10.50 -7.00
CA LEU A 151 7.64 -10.95 -7.33
C LEU A 151 6.65 -10.73 -6.17
N ALA A 152 7.04 -11.10 -4.95
CA ALA A 152 6.21 -10.87 -3.77
C ALA A 152 5.85 -9.38 -3.58
N ILE A 153 6.78 -8.47 -3.86
CA ILE A 153 6.61 -7.02 -3.69
C ILE A 153 5.76 -6.43 -4.83
N VAL A 154 6.04 -6.78 -6.08
CA VAL A 154 5.31 -6.24 -7.23
C VAL A 154 3.86 -6.74 -7.25
N HIS A 155 3.60 -8.02 -6.99
CA HIS A 155 2.24 -8.55 -6.87
C HIS A 155 1.45 -7.86 -5.74
N HIS A 156 2.09 -7.60 -4.59
CA HIS A 156 1.44 -6.83 -3.52
C HIS A 156 1.06 -5.42 -3.97
N THR A 157 1.98 -4.74 -4.66
CA THR A 157 1.81 -3.35 -5.09
C THR A 157 0.75 -3.25 -6.19
N ARG A 158 0.80 -4.15 -7.18
CA ARG A 158 -0.19 -4.27 -8.24
C ARG A 158 -1.56 -4.63 -7.70
N GLY A 159 -1.65 -5.57 -6.76
CA GLY A 159 -2.90 -5.92 -6.09
C GLY A 159 -3.52 -4.74 -5.33
N LYS A 160 -2.71 -3.92 -4.66
CA LYS A 160 -3.16 -2.66 -4.05
C LYS A 160 -3.66 -1.65 -5.09
N ALA A 161 -2.95 -1.51 -6.21
CA ALA A 161 -3.34 -0.62 -7.30
C ALA A 161 -4.70 -1.03 -7.89
N LEU A 162 -4.87 -2.31 -8.20
CA LEU A 162 -6.11 -2.89 -8.70
C LEU A 162 -7.27 -2.74 -7.70
N HIS A 163 -7.00 -2.91 -6.40
CA HIS A 163 -8.01 -2.65 -5.37
C HIS A 163 -8.47 -1.19 -5.38
N ALA A 164 -7.53 -0.24 -5.50
CA ALA A 164 -7.86 1.19 -5.59
C ALA A 164 -8.66 1.51 -6.87
N TRP A 165 -8.35 0.81 -7.97
CA TRP A 165 -9.09 0.87 -9.23
C TRP A 165 -10.39 0.03 -9.25
N LYS A 166 -10.81 -0.51 -8.10
CA LYS A 166 -12.04 -1.33 -7.93
C LYS A 166 -12.07 -2.61 -8.79
N GLN A 167 -10.92 -3.07 -9.28
CA GLN A 167 -10.74 -4.34 -9.96
C GLN A 167 -10.54 -5.47 -8.92
N PHE A 168 -11.55 -5.71 -8.09
CA PHE A 168 -11.40 -6.51 -6.86
C PHE A 168 -10.99 -7.97 -7.10
N GLU A 169 -11.50 -8.62 -8.15
CA GLU A 169 -11.10 -9.99 -8.50
C GLU A 169 -9.63 -10.08 -8.91
N LYS A 170 -9.18 -9.18 -9.80
CA LYS A 170 -7.78 -9.09 -10.20
C LYS A 170 -6.90 -8.76 -8.99
N ALA A 171 -7.34 -7.84 -8.13
CA ALA A 171 -6.63 -7.48 -6.91
C ALA A 171 -6.47 -8.69 -5.97
N ALA A 172 -7.52 -9.49 -5.78
CA ALA A 172 -7.46 -10.69 -4.97
C ALA A 172 -6.44 -11.69 -5.53
N ALA A 173 -6.45 -11.94 -6.85
CA ALA A 173 -5.48 -12.84 -7.50
C ALA A 173 -4.03 -12.43 -7.23
N GLU A 174 -3.70 -11.14 -7.43
CA GLU A 174 -2.35 -10.61 -7.18
C GLU A 174 -1.95 -10.67 -5.70
N LEU A 175 -2.87 -10.35 -4.79
CA LEU A 175 -2.60 -10.39 -3.36
C LEU A 175 -2.44 -11.82 -2.84
N CYS A 176 -3.20 -12.78 -3.38
CA CYS A 176 -3.03 -14.21 -3.12
C CYS A 176 -1.66 -14.69 -3.56
N GLU A 177 -1.20 -14.29 -4.74
CA GLU A 177 0.11 -14.69 -5.26
C GLU A 177 1.25 -14.11 -4.41
N SER A 178 1.18 -12.82 -4.07
CA SER A 178 2.11 -12.21 -3.11
C SER A 178 2.11 -12.91 -1.75
N PHE A 179 0.94 -13.28 -1.22
CA PHE A 179 0.82 -14.04 0.03
C PHE A 179 1.49 -15.41 -0.10
N ARG A 180 1.19 -16.16 -1.15
CA ARG A 180 1.74 -17.50 -1.42
C ARG A 180 3.26 -17.48 -1.48
N ILE A 181 3.85 -16.50 -2.17
CA ILE A 181 5.30 -16.36 -2.23
C ILE A 181 5.87 -16.07 -0.83
N ASN A 182 5.33 -15.09 -0.10
CA ASN A 182 5.78 -14.78 1.25
C ASN A 182 5.61 -15.96 2.22
N GLU A 183 4.54 -16.74 2.07
CA GLU A 183 4.27 -17.95 2.85
C GLU A 183 5.35 -19.01 2.58
N SER A 184 5.64 -19.29 1.30
CA SER A 184 6.68 -20.25 0.90
C SER A 184 8.07 -19.86 1.42
N LEU A 185 8.36 -18.56 1.50
CA LEU A 185 9.63 -18.02 2.00
C LEU A 185 9.64 -17.81 3.53
N LYS A 186 8.52 -18.11 4.22
CA LYS A 186 8.31 -17.85 5.66
C LYS A 186 8.62 -16.38 6.05
N LYS A 187 8.33 -15.43 5.17
CA LYS A 187 8.62 -14.00 5.34
C LYS A 187 7.56 -13.33 6.21
N ARG A 188 7.78 -13.36 7.52
CA ARG A 188 6.89 -12.77 8.54
C ARG A 188 6.45 -11.33 8.21
N ARG A 189 7.40 -10.45 7.88
CA ARG A 189 7.12 -9.05 7.51
C ARG A 189 6.29 -8.92 6.24
N GLY A 190 6.51 -9.79 5.25
CA GLY A 190 5.73 -9.78 4.01
C GLY A 190 4.29 -10.18 4.26
N ILE A 191 4.08 -11.23 5.06
CA ILE A 191 2.76 -11.68 5.54
C ILE A 191 2.03 -10.53 6.26
N ASP A 192 2.68 -9.88 7.23
CA ASP A 192 2.08 -8.74 7.95
C ASP A 192 1.65 -7.58 7.03
N ILE A 193 2.35 -7.38 5.90
CA ILE A 193 2.07 -6.31 4.94
C ILE A 193 0.93 -6.69 3.98
N VAL A 194 0.93 -7.90 3.44
CA VAL A 194 -0.03 -8.32 2.39
C VAL A 194 -1.39 -8.70 2.97
N THR A 195 -1.42 -9.41 4.10
CA THR A 195 -2.63 -10.01 4.66
C THR A 195 -3.77 -9.02 4.92
N PRO A 196 -3.55 -7.81 5.47
CA PRO A 196 -4.63 -6.86 5.72
C PRO A 196 -5.36 -6.41 4.44
N VAL A 197 -4.62 -6.18 3.35
CA VAL A 197 -5.21 -5.76 2.07
C VAL A 197 -5.90 -6.94 1.38
N LEU A 198 -5.30 -8.13 1.45
CA LEU A 198 -5.91 -9.36 0.93
C LEU A 198 -7.27 -9.61 1.60
N ILE A 199 -7.31 -9.60 2.93
CA ILE A 199 -8.54 -9.81 3.72
C ILE A 199 -9.58 -8.73 3.40
N LYS A 200 -9.19 -7.46 3.38
CA LYS A 200 -10.11 -6.38 2.99
C LYS A 200 -10.71 -6.62 1.59
N THR A 201 -9.89 -7.06 0.64
CA THR A 201 -10.32 -7.32 -0.74
C THR A 201 -11.27 -8.52 -0.81
N LEU A 202 -10.95 -9.62 -0.14
CA LEU A 202 -11.81 -10.80 -0.07
C LEU A 202 -13.16 -10.50 0.61
N LEU A 203 -13.15 -9.73 1.70
CA LEU A 203 -14.38 -9.27 2.34
C LEU A 203 -15.24 -8.38 1.42
N THR A 204 -14.60 -7.53 0.61
CA THR A 204 -15.31 -6.72 -0.40
C THR A 204 -15.98 -7.58 -1.46
N LEU A 205 -15.40 -8.75 -1.77
CA LEU A 205 -15.96 -9.77 -2.66
C LEU A 205 -16.97 -10.71 -1.97
N GLY A 206 -17.26 -10.52 -0.68
CA GLY A 206 -18.13 -11.42 0.10
C GLY A 206 -17.50 -12.77 0.47
N ARG A 207 -16.19 -12.95 0.27
CA ARG A 207 -15.44 -14.20 0.51
C ARG A 207 -14.88 -14.26 1.93
N ALA A 208 -15.77 -14.26 2.91
CA ALA A 208 -15.39 -14.20 4.33
C ALA A 208 -14.61 -15.44 4.81
N ASP A 209 -15.00 -16.63 4.34
CA ASP A 209 -14.32 -17.88 4.72
C ASP A 209 -12.89 -17.94 4.20
N GLU A 210 -12.67 -17.54 2.94
CA GLU A 210 -11.31 -17.40 2.38
C GLU A 210 -10.49 -16.38 3.15
N ALA A 211 -11.07 -15.23 3.51
CA ALA A 211 -10.39 -14.22 4.30
C ALA A 211 -9.94 -14.77 5.67
N LEU A 212 -10.78 -15.58 6.32
CA LEU A 212 -10.43 -16.24 7.58
C LEU A 212 -9.32 -17.27 7.40
N ASP A 213 -9.37 -18.11 6.35
CA ASP A 213 -8.29 -19.07 6.04
C ASP A 213 -6.94 -18.36 5.88
N TYR A 214 -6.88 -17.33 5.04
CA TYR A 214 -5.66 -16.54 4.85
C TYR A 214 -5.16 -15.90 6.15
N CYS A 215 -6.08 -15.41 7.00
CA CYS A 215 -5.71 -14.86 8.31
C CYS A 215 -5.10 -15.93 9.23
N GLN A 216 -5.65 -17.14 9.25
CA GLN A 216 -5.15 -18.25 10.05
C GLN A 216 -3.79 -18.73 9.55
N ARG A 217 -3.62 -18.87 8.24
CA ARG A 217 -2.32 -19.19 7.61
C ARG A 217 -1.27 -18.14 7.91
N ALA A 218 -1.64 -16.86 7.86
CA ALA A 218 -0.76 -15.75 8.23
C ALA A 218 -0.27 -15.88 9.68
N LEU A 219 -1.17 -16.20 10.62
CA LEU A 219 -0.86 -16.39 12.04
C LEU A 219 0.03 -17.61 12.32
N LYS A 220 0.02 -18.65 11.47
CA LYS A 220 0.99 -19.77 11.59
C LYS A 220 2.43 -19.29 11.37
N ILE A 221 2.64 -18.28 10.53
CA ILE A 221 3.97 -17.68 10.26
C ILE A 221 4.27 -16.54 11.24
N ALA A 222 3.27 -15.74 11.56
CA ALA A 222 3.38 -14.54 12.37
C ALA A 222 2.51 -14.59 13.64
N PRO A 223 2.69 -15.58 14.55
CA PRO A 223 1.77 -15.80 15.67
C PRO A 223 1.72 -14.66 16.69
N THR A 224 2.77 -13.83 16.75
CA THR A 224 2.87 -12.70 17.68
C THR A 224 2.46 -11.37 17.05
N SER A 225 1.94 -11.38 15.81
CA SER A 225 1.50 -10.16 15.14
C SER A 225 0.18 -9.67 15.76
N SER A 226 0.26 -8.62 16.57
CA SER A 226 -0.90 -8.01 17.21
C SER A 226 -1.94 -7.53 16.20
N HIS A 227 -1.50 -7.11 15.01
CA HIS A 227 -2.39 -6.69 13.94
C HIS A 227 -3.20 -7.86 13.37
N LEU A 228 -2.54 -9.00 13.08
CA LEU A 228 -3.21 -10.18 12.54
C LEU A 228 -4.12 -10.84 13.57
N LEU A 229 -3.74 -10.84 14.85
CA LEU A 229 -4.61 -11.33 15.94
C LEU A 229 -5.91 -10.52 16.00
N LYS A 230 -5.82 -9.18 15.99
CA LYS A 230 -7.01 -8.31 15.93
C LYS A 230 -7.85 -8.56 14.69
N LEU A 231 -7.21 -8.84 13.55
CA LEU A 231 -7.91 -9.10 12.29
C LEU A 231 -8.66 -10.43 12.33
N ARG A 232 -8.04 -11.49 12.87
CA ARG A 232 -8.71 -12.77 13.14
C ARG A 232 -9.90 -12.57 14.06
N ASP A 233 -9.70 -11.88 15.19
CA ASP A 233 -10.76 -11.68 16.17
C ASP A 233 -11.96 -10.96 15.54
N ARG A 234 -11.73 -9.98 14.65
CA ARG A 234 -12.79 -9.33 13.87
C ARG A 234 -13.51 -10.27 12.89
N LEU A 235 -12.80 -11.21 12.28
CA LEU A 235 -13.37 -12.18 11.34
C LEU A 235 -14.18 -13.28 12.04
N THR A 236 -13.80 -13.64 13.27
CA THR A 236 -14.43 -14.73 14.04
C THR A 236 -15.42 -14.25 15.09
N SER A 237 -15.44 -12.96 15.41
CA SER A 237 -16.39 -12.42 16.38
C SER A 237 -17.81 -12.67 15.86
N PRO A 238 -18.68 -13.35 16.63
CA PRO A 238 -20.07 -13.50 16.25
C PRO A 238 -20.64 -12.10 16.08
N LYS A 239 -21.17 -11.83 14.88
CA LYS A 239 -21.86 -10.56 14.65
C LYS A 239 -23.08 -10.55 15.56
N LYS A 240 -23.17 -9.56 16.47
CA LYS A 240 -24.37 -9.40 17.29
C LYS A 240 -25.49 -8.99 16.34
N ILE A 241 -26.56 -9.78 16.31
CA ILE A 241 -27.78 -9.44 15.59
C ILE A 241 -28.71 -8.79 16.61
N SER A 242 -29.27 -7.64 16.25
CA SER A 242 -30.34 -6.98 16.98
C SER A 242 -31.54 -6.81 16.06
N HIS A 243 -32.70 -6.57 16.66
CA HIS A 243 -33.96 -6.32 15.97
C HIS A 243 -34.47 -4.96 16.40
N GLY A 244 -35.12 -4.26 15.48
CA GLY A 244 -35.64 -2.95 15.81
C GLY A 244 -36.49 -2.35 14.72
N THR A 245 -36.84 -1.08 14.93
CA THR A 245 -37.65 -0.29 14.02
C THR A 245 -36.88 0.95 13.56
N ILE A 246 -36.95 1.27 12.27
CA ILE A 246 -36.35 2.52 11.75
C ILE A 246 -36.98 3.72 12.44
N LYS A 247 -36.19 4.44 13.24
CA LYS A 247 -36.63 5.61 14.02
C LYS A 247 -36.66 6.88 13.17
N ARG A 248 -35.62 7.06 12.35
CA ARG A 248 -35.47 8.22 11.45
C ARG A 248 -34.42 7.97 10.39
N VAL A 249 -34.60 8.59 9.23
CA VAL A 249 -33.61 8.68 8.14
C VAL A 249 -33.45 10.16 7.78
N ILE A 250 -32.22 10.64 7.75
CA ILE A 250 -31.85 12.05 7.60
C ILE A 250 -30.79 12.16 6.48
N PRO A 251 -30.98 13.04 5.49
CA PRO A 251 -29.92 13.40 4.55
C PRO A 251 -28.91 14.33 5.21
N ASN A 252 -27.62 14.07 4.99
CA ASN A 252 -26.57 15.03 5.36
C ASN A 252 -26.38 16.10 4.27
N ARG A 253 -25.52 17.09 4.54
CA ARG A 253 -25.24 18.22 3.64
C ARG A 253 -24.66 17.84 2.27
N TRP A 254 -24.30 16.58 2.06
CA TRP A 254 -23.76 16.04 0.81
C TRP A 254 -24.73 15.02 0.16
N GLY A 255 -25.96 14.91 0.66
CA GLY A 255 -26.98 14.00 0.12
C GLY A 255 -26.90 12.56 0.62
N TYR A 256 -25.91 12.20 1.45
CA TYR A 256 -25.83 10.84 2.00
C TYR A 256 -26.84 10.65 3.13
N LEU A 257 -27.47 9.49 3.15
CA LEU A 257 -28.48 9.14 4.16
C LEU A 257 -27.84 8.51 5.40
N TYR A 258 -28.30 8.93 6.57
CA TYR A 258 -27.98 8.31 7.86
C TYR A 258 -29.22 8.26 8.76
N GLY A 259 -29.20 7.42 9.78
CA GLY A 259 -30.37 7.24 10.61
C GLY A 259 -30.11 6.49 11.90
N PHE A 260 -31.21 6.21 12.60
CA PHE A 260 -31.20 5.49 13.87
C PHE A 260 -32.26 4.39 13.86
N ILE A 261 -31.95 3.26 14.46
CA ILE A 261 -32.87 2.14 14.70
C ILE A 261 -33.12 2.10 16.20
N THR A 262 -34.38 2.13 16.61
CA THR A 262 -34.75 1.84 18.00
C THR A 262 -34.82 0.34 18.17
N THR A 263 -34.12 -0.19 19.15
CA THR A 263 -33.99 -1.63 19.37
C THR A 263 -35.17 -2.19 20.15
N ASP A 264 -35.55 -3.43 19.85
CA ASP A 264 -36.67 -4.11 20.52
C ASP A 264 -36.35 -4.51 21.97
N ASP A 265 -35.06 -4.70 22.27
CA ASP A 265 -34.53 -5.09 23.58
C ASP A 265 -34.35 -3.92 24.56
N GLY A 266 -34.64 -2.68 24.12
CA GLY A 266 -34.50 -1.47 24.93
C GLY A 266 -33.06 -0.97 25.11
N ASP A 267 -32.11 -1.55 24.37
CA ASP A 267 -30.75 -1.01 24.23
C ASP A 267 -30.74 0.40 23.61
N ALA A 268 -29.56 1.04 23.64
CA ALA A 268 -29.37 2.33 22.98
C ALA A 268 -29.62 2.24 21.46
N ASP A 269 -30.19 3.30 20.88
CA ASP A 269 -30.44 3.37 19.43
C ASP A 269 -29.18 3.04 18.62
N ILE A 270 -29.36 2.24 17.57
CA ILE A 270 -28.28 1.85 16.66
C ILE A 270 -28.15 2.88 15.56
N TYR A 271 -26.96 3.45 15.39
CA TYR A 271 -26.66 4.37 14.30
C TYR A 271 -26.40 3.64 12.97
N PHE A 272 -26.94 4.13 11.86
CA PHE A 272 -26.61 3.64 10.52
C PHE A 272 -26.36 4.77 9.51
N ARG A 273 -25.64 4.45 8.43
CA ARG A 273 -25.42 5.34 7.28
C ARG A 273 -25.29 4.52 6.00
N GLU A 274 -25.30 5.19 4.86
CA GLU A 274 -25.25 4.60 3.51
C GLU A 274 -24.15 3.58 3.26
N GLY A 275 -23.02 3.68 3.96
CA GLY A 275 -21.96 2.67 3.90
C GLY A 275 -22.20 1.37 4.68
N TYR A 276 -23.32 1.20 5.40
CA TYR A 276 -23.57 0.11 6.35
C TYR A 276 -24.79 -0.76 6.02
N VAL A 277 -25.41 -0.58 4.84
CA VAL A 277 -26.76 -1.08 4.56
C VAL A 277 -26.76 -2.31 3.64
N GLY A 278 -25.57 -2.87 3.40
CA GLY A 278 -25.41 -4.10 2.61
C GLY A 278 -26.08 -4.00 1.24
N SER A 279 -27.05 -4.88 0.97
CA SER A 279 -27.81 -4.96 -0.27
C SER A 279 -29.13 -4.20 -0.27
N VAL A 280 -29.53 -3.59 0.86
CA VAL A 280 -30.79 -2.85 0.98
C VAL A 280 -30.53 -1.38 0.65
N SER A 281 -31.33 -0.81 -0.24
CA SER A 281 -31.26 0.62 -0.52
C SER A 281 -31.78 1.40 0.67
N LEU A 282 -31.08 2.48 1.07
CA LEU A 282 -31.57 3.36 2.13
C LEU A 282 -32.89 4.05 1.80
N SER A 283 -33.24 4.15 0.51
CA SER A 283 -34.55 4.61 0.07
C SER A 283 -35.70 3.74 0.56
N ASP A 284 -35.43 2.46 0.85
CA ASP A 284 -36.44 1.48 1.23
C ASP A 284 -36.60 1.40 2.75
N LEU A 285 -35.68 2.03 3.50
CA LEU A 285 -35.71 2.13 4.95
C LEU A 285 -36.62 3.29 5.37
N VAL A 286 -37.93 3.07 5.31
CA VAL A 286 -38.94 4.02 5.79
C VAL A 286 -39.08 3.99 7.31
N VAL A 287 -39.40 5.14 7.92
CA VAL A 287 -39.68 5.23 9.35
C VAL A 287 -40.80 4.26 9.72
N GLY A 288 -40.59 3.46 10.76
CA GLY A 288 -41.53 2.42 11.18
C GLY A 288 -41.27 1.03 10.58
N ALA A 289 -40.37 0.89 9.61
CA ALA A 289 -40.02 -0.43 9.06
C ALA A 289 -39.29 -1.28 10.11
N ARG A 290 -39.66 -2.56 10.21
CA ARG A 290 -38.98 -3.54 11.04
C ARG A 290 -37.72 -4.05 10.34
N VAL A 291 -36.64 -4.16 11.11
CA VAL A 291 -35.33 -4.57 10.59
C VAL A 291 -34.63 -5.55 11.51
N GLU A 292 -33.89 -6.46 10.88
CA GLU A 292 -32.79 -7.21 11.47
C GLU A 292 -31.51 -6.43 11.18
N VAL A 293 -30.66 -6.23 12.18
CA VAL A 293 -29.45 -5.43 12.05
C VAL A 293 -28.26 -6.14 12.69
N GLU A 294 -27.20 -6.32 11.90
CA GLU A 294 -25.89 -6.73 12.42
C GLU A 294 -25.22 -5.49 13.04
N VAL A 295 -24.80 -5.58 14.30
CA VAL A 295 -24.26 -4.44 15.06
C VAL A 295 -22.82 -4.68 15.53
N GLU A 296 -22.07 -3.58 15.61
CA GLU A 296 -20.77 -3.53 16.28
C GLU A 296 -20.62 -2.21 17.06
N HIS A 297 -19.66 -2.16 17.98
CA HIS A 297 -19.30 -0.89 18.63
C HIS A 297 -18.40 -0.05 17.73
N ASP A 298 -18.71 1.24 17.61
CA ASP A 298 -17.81 2.22 17.03
C ASP A 298 -16.65 2.58 18.00
N PRO A 299 -15.63 3.33 17.56
CA PRO A 299 -14.52 3.72 18.44
C PRO A 299 -14.91 4.54 19.67
N THR A 300 -16.14 5.08 19.72
CA THR A 300 -16.70 5.82 20.86
C THR A 300 -17.55 4.94 21.78
N GLY A 301 -17.68 3.65 21.46
CA GLY A 301 -18.46 2.68 22.21
C GLY A 301 -19.95 2.66 21.85
N ARG A 302 -20.39 3.37 20.81
CA ARG A 302 -21.81 3.38 20.39
C ARG A 302 -22.12 2.22 19.46
N TRP A 303 -23.32 1.67 19.54
CA TRP A 303 -23.80 0.68 18.57
C TRP A 303 -23.95 1.32 17.19
N ARG A 304 -23.32 0.72 16.20
CA ARG A 304 -23.54 1.02 14.79
C ARG A 304 -23.94 -0.21 14.02
N ALA A 305 -24.80 -0.02 13.02
CA ALA A 305 -25.14 -1.05 12.05
C ALA A 305 -23.93 -1.34 11.16
N THR A 306 -23.77 -2.60 10.78
CA THR A 306 -22.82 -3.06 9.76
C THR A 306 -23.54 -3.71 8.57
N ASN A 307 -24.77 -4.16 8.79
CA ASN A 307 -25.69 -4.64 7.77
C ASN A 307 -27.13 -4.47 8.27
N ILE A 308 -28.08 -4.20 7.38
CA ILE A 308 -29.51 -4.03 7.72
C ILE A 308 -30.33 -4.85 6.72
N ARG A 309 -31.30 -5.61 7.22
CA ARG A 309 -32.28 -6.35 6.41
C ARG A 309 -33.69 -5.98 6.85
N LEU A 310 -34.57 -5.75 5.88
CA LEU A 310 -36.00 -5.57 6.15
C LEU A 310 -36.62 -6.91 6.56
N ILE A 311 -37.44 -6.87 7.61
CA ILE A 311 -38.26 -8.00 8.02
C ILE A 311 -39.65 -7.76 7.43
N VAL A 312 -40.04 -8.62 6.48
CA VAL A 312 -41.37 -8.60 5.83
C VAL A 312 -42.37 -9.34 6.69
#